data_AF-A0A9N7QQA9-F1
#
_entry.id   AF-A0A9N7QQA9-F1
#
_cell.length_a   1.000
_cell.length_b   1.000
_cell.length_c   1.000
_cell.angle_alpha   90.00
_cell.angle_beta   90.00
_cell.angle_gamma   90.00
#
_symmetry.space_group_name_H-M   'P 1'
#
loop_
_entity.id
_entity.type
_entity.pdbx_description
1 polymer ?
#
loop_
_entity_poly.entity_id
_entity_poly.type
_entity_poly.pdbx_seq_one_letter_code
_entity_poly.pdbx_strand_id
1 'polypeptide(L)'
;MSAQSLKLTAYFGERHRVVGTNRFLADAMLDLFGNRGIATSVMLRGTTGFGLKHELRSDQSLSLSEDPPVTVVAVDVESKIRSLVDEVTAMTGRALLTLERARLVTRNNGVEALNDIEQQTADAAKLTVYVGRQVRVGGSPAAYAVCELLWQHGFAGATVLLGVDGTADGERFRARFFGRNVNVPLMVIGIGTAAQVSAAATKLAAVLTNPLLTIERVRLCKNDGRLFARPQQLPPTDDQGRHLWQKLMVHTSEASHHEGVPIHRALVHRLMQSGAARGATALRGIWGFHGDRRTHGDKLFRITRDVPVTTIIIDTPEAIARSFEIVEDLTTRHGLVTSEMIPAAMSFSESLDWTQRTCEPPIARYDY
;
A
#
# COMPACT_ATOMS: atom_id res chain seq x y z
N MET A 1 5.32 13.73 22.40
CA MET A 1 5.34 14.23 20.99
C MET A 1 5.29 13.01 20.09
N SER A 2 4.19 12.76 19.39
CA SER A 2 4.11 11.66 18.43
C SER A 2 5.18 11.85 17.35
N ALA A 3 6.21 11.00 17.32
CA ALA A 3 7.27 11.08 16.32
C ALA A 3 6.66 10.90 14.93
N GLN A 4 6.86 11.88 14.05
CA GLN A 4 6.46 11.78 12.65
C GLN A 4 7.16 10.59 11.99
N SER A 5 6.39 9.73 11.32
CA SER A 5 6.91 8.57 10.62
C SER A 5 6.69 8.70 9.12
N LEU A 6 7.55 8.02 8.36
CA LEU A 6 7.41 7.94 6.91
C LEU A 6 7.19 6.50 6.49
N LYS A 7 6.41 6.37 5.41
CA LYS A 7 6.25 5.12 4.67
C LYS A 7 6.89 5.29 3.31
N LEU A 8 8.01 4.62 3.09
CA LEU A 8 8.68 4.52 1.80
C LEU A 8 8.09 3.33 1.04
N THR A 9 7.51 3.57 -0.13
CA THR A 9 6.98 2.49 -0.97
C THR A 9 7.63 2.52 -2.35
N ALA A 10 8.12 1.38 -2.80
CA ALA A 10 8.72 1.16 -4.11
C ALA A 10 7.84 0.24 -4.96
N TYR A 11 7.62 0.61 -6.23
CA TYR A 11 6.86 -0.15 -7.22
C TYR A 11 7.75 -0.45 -8.44
N PHE A 12 7.96 -1.73 -8.74
CA PHE A 12 8.82 -2.19 -9.84
C PHE A 12 8.44 -3.61 -10.28
N GLY A 13 9.08 -4.16 -11.33
CA GLY A 13 8.89 -5.56 -11.73
C GLY A 13 9.74 -6.52 -10.90
N GLU A 14 9.26 -7.73 -10.59
CA GLU A 14 9.99 -8.75 -9.83
C GLU A 14 11.41 -9.03 -10.32
N ARG A 15 11.66 -8.97 -11.62
CA ARG A 15 12.97 -9.22 -12.25
C ARG A 15 13.87 -7.99 -12.28
N HIS A 16 13.42 -6.85 -11.74
CA HIS A 16 14.23 -5.64 -11.71
C HIS A 16 15.53 -5.86 -10.94
N ARG A 17 16.63 -5.34 -11.47
CA ARG A 17 17.97 -5.47 -10.88
C ARG A 17 18.50 -4.13 -10.40
N VAL A 18 19.33 -4.16 -9.37
CA VAL A 18 20.06 -2.97 -8.94
C VAL A 18 20.94 -2.48 -10.08
N VAL A 19 20.93 -1.17 -10.31
CA VAL A 19 21.74 -0.51 -11.34
C VAL A 19 23.19 -0.99 -11.29
N GLY A 20 23.72 -1.39 -12.45
CA GLY A 20 25.13 -1.79 -12.57
C GLY A 20 25.47 -3.14 -11.93
N THR A 21 24.48 -3.92 -11.48
CA THR A 21 24.72 -5.23 -10.87
C THR A 21 23.74 -6.29 -11.36
N ASN A 22 24.06 -7.56 -11.09
CA ASN A 22 23.15 -8.69 -11.34
C ASN A 22 22.21 -9.00 -10.17
N ARG A 23 22.23 -8.23 -9.07
CA ARG A 23 21.40 -8.50 -7.89
C ARG A 23 19.97 -8.01 -8.10
N PHE A 24 18.97 -8.78 -7.66
CA PHE A 24 17.58 -8.34 -7.68
C PHE A 24 17.38 -7.12 -6.77
N LEU A 25 16.60 -6.15 -7.23
CA LEU A 25 16.34 -4.89 -6.53
C LEU A 25 15.64 -5.14 -5.20
N ALA A 26 14.60 -5.99 -5.18
CA ALA A 26 13.86 -6.34 -3.97
C ALA A 26 14.79 -6.90 -2.88
N ASP A 27 15.68 -7.81 -3.25
CA ASP A 27 16.65 -8.42 -2.33
C ASP A 27 17.59 -7.39 -1.73
N ALA A 28 18.12 -6.49 -2.57
CA ALA A 28 19.02 -5.43 -2.12
C ALA A 28 18.34 -4.43 -1.18
N MET A 29 17.11 -4.02 -1.49
CA MET A 29 16.32 -3.14 -0.63
C MET A 29 16.03 -3.80 0.72
N LEU A 30 15.60 -5.06 0.74
CA LEU A 30 15.26 -5.76 1.97
C LEU A 30 16.49 -6.08 2.83
N ASP A 31 17.65 -6.34 2.22
CA ASP A 31 18.92 -6.44 2.96
C ASP A 31 19.31 -5.09 3.56
N LEU A 32 19.20 -3.98 2.80
CA LEU A 32 19.45 -2.64 3.34
C LEU A 32 18.54 -2.37 4.54
N PHE A 33 17.25 -2.66 4.42
CA PHE A 33 16.24 -2.48 5.45
C PHE A 33 16.51 -3.31 6.71
N GLY A 34 16.85 -4.59 6.54
CA GLY A 34 17.28 -5.45 7.65
C GLY A 34 18.54 -4.93 8.33
N ASN A 35 19.58 -4.59 7.56
CA ASN A 35 20.86 -4.09 8.10
C ASN A 35 20.72 -2.75 8.84
N ARG A 36 19.76 -1.92 8.43
CA ARG A 36 19.45 -0.62 9.04
C ARG A 36 18.46 -0.73 10.20
N GLY A 37 17.95 -1.93 10.49
CA GLY A 37 17.02 -2.18 11.58
C GLY A 37 15.78 -1.30 11.50
N ILE A 38 15.16 -1.23 10.32
CA ILE A 38 13.90 -0.49 10.18
C ILE A 38 12.78 -1.21 10.94
N ALA A 39 11.82 -0.46 11.47
CA ALA A 39 10.73 -1.01 12.29
C ALA A 39 9.96 -2.10 11.53
N THR A 40 9.60 -1.87 10.28
CA THR A 40 9.11 -2.94 9.39
C THR A 40 9.33 -2.65 7.91
N SER A 41 9.50 -3.73 7.13
CA SER A 41 9.21 -3.71 5.70
C SER A 41 8.39 -4.91 5.29
N VAL A 42 7.65 -4.78 4.19
CA VAL A 42 6.87 -5.85 3.59
C VAL A 42 7.03 -5.81 2.08
N MET A 43 7.48 -6.91 1.49
CA MET A 43 7.48 -7.14 0.05
C MET A 43 6.20 -7.88 -0.34
N LEU A 44 5.42 -7.26 -1.22
CA LEU A 44 4.17 -7.78 -1.76
C LEU A 44 4.36 -8.09 -3.25
N ARG A 45 3.80 -9.21 -3.69
CA ARG A 45 3.74 -9.59 -5.11
C ARG A 45 2.34 -9.26 -5.63
N GLY A 46 2.27 -8.48 -6.69
CA GLY A 46 1.01 -8.14 -7.36
C GLY A 46 0.61 -9.17 -8.41
N THR A 47 -0.66 -9.15 -8.78
CA THR A 47 -1.22 -10.04 -9.81
C THR A 47 -1.09 -9.45 -11.19
N THR A 48 -1.36 -8.15 -11.33
CA THR A 48 -1.23 -7.44 -12.59
C THR A 48 -0.93 -5.96 -12.39
N GLY A 49 -0.31 -5.32 -13.37
CA GLY A 49 -0.03 -3.90 -13.34
C GLY A 49 0.73 -3.43 -14.56
N PHE A 50 0.93 -2.14 -14.68
CA PHE A 50 1.82 -1.53 -15.66
C PHE A 50 2.54 -0.35 -15.01
N GLY A 51 3.70 0.00 -15.56
CA GLY A 51 4.45 1.18 -15.15
C GLY A 51 4.73 2.08 -16.34
N LEU A 52 5.76 2.92 -16.23
CA LEU A 52 6.11 3.98 -17.18
C LEU A 52 6.29 3.53 -18.65
N LYS A 53 6.57 2.25 -18.91
CA LYS A 53 6.68 1.69 -20.26
C LYS A 53 5.35 1.22 -20.86
N HIS A 54 4.25 1.33 -20.11
CA HIS A 54 2.93 0.80 -20.47
C HIS A 54 2.95 -0.69 -20.87
N GLU A 55 3.90 -1.44 -20.33
CA GLU A 55 3.99 -2.89 -20.47
C GLU A 55 3.14 -3.57 -19.40
N LEU A 56 2.18 -4.38 -19.83
CA LEU A 56 1.34 -5.18 -18.93
C LEU A 56 2.19 -6.27 -18.27
N ARG A 57 2.13 -6.30 -16.95
CA ARG A 57 2.70 -7.33 -16.07
C ARG A 57 1.54 -8.14 -15.54
N SER A 58 1.63 -9.47 -15.60
CA SER A 58 0.55 -10.36 -15.17
C SER A 58 1.11 -11.71 -14.72
N ASP A 59 0.46 -12.35 -13.75
CA ASP A 59 0.72 -13.70 -13.25
C ASP A 59 -0.05 -14.80 -14.03
N GLN A 60 -0.66 -14.44 -15.16
CA GLN A 60 -1.59 -15.32 -15.89
C GLN A 60 -0.96 -16.09 -17.05
N SER A 61 0.29 -15.81 -17.42
CA SER A 61 0.93 -16.49 -18.55
C SER A 61 1.98 -17.46 -18.03
N LEU A 62 1.84 -18.76 -18.29
CA LEU A 62 2.91 -19.76 -18.11
C LEU A 62 4.12 -19.54 -19.05
N SER A 63 4.28 -18.32 -19.57
CA SER A 63 5.42 -17.94 -20.39
C SER A 63 6.66 -17.75 -19.52
N LEU A 64 7.84 -17.99 -20.09
CA LEU A 64 9.12 -17.74 -19.44
C LEU A 64 9.39 -16.24 -19.15
N SER A 65 8.44 -15.35 -19.48
CA SER A 65 8.53 -13.90 -19.41
C SER A 65 7.74 -13.25 -18.26
N GLU A 66 7.24 -14.00 -17.28
CA GLU A 66 6.55 -13.41 -16.12
C GLU A 66 7.47 -12.46 -15.34
N ASP A 67 7.10 -11.19 -15.28
CA ASP A 67 7.75 -10.14 -14.48
C ASP A 67 6.67 -9.35 -13.69
N PRO A 68 5.97 -10.02 -12.75
CA PRO A 68 4.83 -9.45 -12.05
C PRO A 68 5.25 -8.20 -11.26
N PRO A 69 4.32 -7.26 -11.02
CA PRO A 69 4.64 -6.09 -10.24
C PRO A 69 4.94 -6.48 -8.79
N VAL A 70 5.92 -5.82 -8.20
CA VAL A 70 6.34 -5.92 -6.81
C VAL A 70 6.15 -4.57 -6.14
N THR A 71 5.66 -4.62 -4.92
CA THR A 71 5.57 -3.46 -4.03
C THR A 71 6.37 -3.74 -2.77
N VAL A 72 7.38 -2.92 -2.47
CA VAL A 72 8.12 -2.99 -1.20
C VAL A 72 7.77 -1.78 -0.37
N VAL A 73 7.20 -2.00 0.82
CA VAL A 73 6.83 -0.96 1.78
C VAL A 73 7.82 -1.01 2.94
N ALA A 74 8.36 0.13 3.37
CA ALA A 74 9.19 0.27 4.56
C ALA A 74 8.65 1.40 5.43
N VAL A 75 8.57 1.18 6.75
CA VAL A 75 8.02 2.14 7.71
C VAL A 75 8.95 2.25 8.90
N ASP A 76 9.29 3.48 9.28
CA ASP A 76 9.96 3.83 10.52
C ASP A 76 9.79 5.34 10.79
N VAL A 77 10.40 5.83 11.88
CA VAL A 77 10.57 7.25 12.15
C VAL A 77 11.20 7.98 10.96
N GLU A 78 10.79 9.23 10.75
CA GLU A 78 11.17 10.03 9.59
C GLU A 78 12.68 10.10 9.35
N SER A 79 13.49 10.27 10.40
CA SER A 79 14.96 10.36 10.29
C SER A 79 15.60 9.11 9.70
N LYS A 80 15.15 7.92 10.12
CA LYS A 80 15.64 6.64 9.58
C LYS A 80 15.24 6.50 8.12
N ILE A 81 13.97 6.72 7.77
CA ILE A 81 13.51 6.57 6.39
C ILE A 81 14.23 7.55 5.46
N ARG A 82 14.37 8.83 5.85
CA ARG A 82 15.10 9.83 5.06
C ARG A 82 16.53 9.40 4.76
N SER A 83 17.24 8.85 5.76
CA SER A 83 18.62 8.38 5.56
C SER A 83 18.77 7.25 4.52
N LEU A 84 17.66 6.55 4.19
CA LEU A 84 17.66 5.45 3.21
C LEU A 84 17.28 5.90 1.81
N VAL A 85 16.71 7.10 1.65
CA VAL A 85 16.13 7.54 0.37
C VAL A 85 17.20 7.58 -0.72
N ASP A 86 18.37 8.14 -0.42
CA ASP A 86 19.46 8.26 -1.39
C ASP A 86 20.02 6.89 -1.78
N GLU A 87 20.21 5.97 -0.83
CA GLU A 87 20.67 4.61 -1.10
C GLU A 87 19.66 3.83 -1.96
N VAL A 88 18.37 3.90 -1.62
CA VAL A 88 17.29 3.25 -2.38
C VAL A 88 17.18 3.85 -3.78
N THR A 89 17.28 5.17 -3.90
CA THR A 89 17.29 5.88 -5.18
C THR A 89 18.49 5.50 -6.03
N ALA A 90 19.68 5.40 -5.43
CA ALA A 90 20.89 5.01 -6.13
C ALA A 90 20.82 3.58 -6.68
N MET A 91 20.23 2.66 -5.91
CA MET A 91 20.00 1.27 -6.35
C MET A 91 18.96 1.15 -7.47
N THR A 92 18.02 2.10 -7.51
CA THR A 92 16.87 2.05 -8.40
C THR A 92 17.21 2.59 -9.78
N GLY A 93 16.89 1.82 -10.83
CA GLY A 93 17.01 2.25 -12.23
C GLY A 93 15.67 2.65 -12.84
N ARG A 94 14.67 1.75 -12.78
CA ARG A 94 13.30 2.01 -13.27
C ARG A 94 12.27 1.53 -12.24
N ALA A 95 11.94 2.40 -11.28
CA ALA A 95 10.87 2.17 -10.33
C ALA A 95 10.16 3.49 -10.02
N LEU A 96 8.98 3.37 -9.41
CA LEU A 96 8.33 4.47 -8.73
C LEU A 96 8.61 4.33 -7.23
N LEU A 97 9.23 5.35 -6.64
CA LEU A 97 9.41 5.47 -5.20
C LEU A 97 8.46 6.54 -4.68
N THR A 98 7.86 6.30 -3.51
CA THR A 98 6.96 7.24 -2.85
C THR A 98 7.28 7.35 -1.38
N LEU A 99 7.13 8.55 -0.83
CA LEU A 99 7.22 8.81 0.61
C LEU A 99 5.88 9.35 1.08
N GLU A 100 5.27 8.65 2.02
CA GLU A 100 3.98 9.02 2.61
C GLU A 100 4.17 9.39 4.09
N ARG A 101 3.43 10.39 4.57
CA ARG A 101 3.40 10.73 5.99
C ARG A 101 2.44 9.80 6.70
N ALA A 102 2.90 9.24 7.82
CA ALA A 102 2.08 8.41 8.67
C ALA A 102 2.31 8.74 10.15
N ARG A 103 1.31 8.42 10.98
CA ARG A 103 1.48 8.36 12.43
C ARG A 103 1.77 6.91 12.82
N LEU A 104 2.92 6.69 13.46
CA LEU A 104 3.35 5.36 13.87
C LEU A 104 2.92 5.10 15.32
N VAL A 105 2.08 4.08 15.50
CA VAL A 105 1.68 3.57 16.80
C VAL A 105 2.47 2.31 17.09
N THR A 106 3.25 2.36 18.15
CA THR A 106 4.08 1.28 18.71
C THR A 106 3.71 1.04 20.17
N ARG A 107 4.25 -0.01 20.79
CA ARG A 107 4.07 -0.26 22.23
C ARG A 107 4.43 0.96 23.10
N ASN A 108 5.47 1.71 22.73
CA ASN A 108 6.06 2.72 23.59
C ASN A 108 5.40 4.10 23.49
N ASN A 109 4.62 4.35 22.43
CA ASN A 109 4.01 5.66 22.15
C ASN A 109 2.48 5.58 21.96
N GLY A 110 1.87 4.43 22.29
CA GLY A 110 0.51 4.08 21.90
C GLY A 110 -0.59 5.05 22.35
N VAL A 111 -0.52 5.58 23.57
CA VAL A 111 -1.57 6.48 24.10
C VAL A 111 -1.41 7.92 23.60
N GLU A 112 -0.17 8.41 23.45
CA GLU A 112 0.08 9.79 22.97
C GLU A 112 -0.25 9.96 21.49
N ALA A 113 0.04 8.96 20.65
CA ALA A 113 -0.16 9.04 19.19
C ALA A 113 -1.65 9.06 18.77
N LEU A 114 -2.56 8.66 19.66
CA LEU A 114 -4.00 8.54 19.39
C LEU A 114 -4.76 9.83 19.68
N ASN A 115 -4.35 10.62 20.69
CA ASN A 115 -5.04 11.86 21.08
C ASN A 115 -5.00 12.95 19.98
N ASP A 116 -3.95 12.95 19.14
CA ASP A 116 -3.83 13.91 18.03
C ASP A 116 -4.73 13.56 16.83
N ILE A 117 -5.36 12.37 16.80
CA ILE A 117 -6.16 11.87 15.66
C ILE A 117 -7.54 12.50 15.63
N GLU A 118 -8.13 12.76 16.79
CA GLU A 118 -9.50 13.26 16.92
C GLU A 118 -9.64 14.75 16.53
N GLN A 119 -8.54 15.51 16.53
CA GLN A 119 -8.54 16.95 16.28
C GLN A 119 -8.43 17.34 14.80
N GLN A 120 -8.19 16.38 13.91
CA GLN A 120 -7.99 16.63 12.49
C GLN A 120 -9.15 16.04 11.67
N THR A 121 -9.98 16.93 11.11
CA THR A 121 -11.15 16.61 10.27
C THR A 121 -10.72 15.99 8.93
N ALA A 122 -10.40 14.70 8.92
CA ALA A 122 -10.35 13.90 7.71
C ALA A 122 -11.65 13.09 7.57
N ASP A 123 -12.24 13.08 6.37
CA ASP A 123 -13.48 12.34 6.07
C ASP A 123 -13.32 10.83 6.33
N ALA A 124 -12.10 10.30 6.22
CA ALA A 124 -11.72 8.95 6.60
C ALA A 124 -10.24 8.85 7.00
N ALA A 125 -9.87 7.73 7.59
CA ALA A 125 -8.51 7.36 7.95
C ALA A 125 -8.22 5.92 7.51
N LYS A 126 -6.98 5.69 7.06
CA LYS A 126 -6.45 4.38 6.72
C LYS A 126 -5.58 3.91 7.86
N LEU A 127 -5.98 2.81 8.50
CA LEU A 127 -5.22 2.10 9.52
C LEU A 127 -4.50 0.93 8.85
N THR A 128 -3.18 0.87 8.93
CA THR A 128 -2.41 -0.31 8.53
C THR A 128 -1.82 -0.99 9.75
N VAL A 129 -2.10 -2.27 9.94
CA VAL A 129 -1.56 -3.09 11.03
C VAL A 129 -0.52 -4.05 10.46
N TYR A 130 0.68 -4.02 11.00
CA TYR A 130 1.77 -4.93 10.66
C TYR A 130 1.84 -6.03 11.71
N VAL A 131 1.62 -7.29 11.31
CA VAL A 131 1.78 -8.44 12.19
C VAL A 131 2.52 -9.55 11.46
N GLY A 132 3.16 -10.47 12.20
CA GLY A 132 3.82 -11.63 11.61
C GLY A 132 2.84 -12.76 11.27
N ARG A 133 3.14 -13.53 10.22
CA ARG A 133 2.30 -14.65 9.76
C ARG A 133 2.03 -15.73 10.83
N GLN A 134 2.94 -15.92 11.79
CA GLN A 134 2.79 -16.90 12.86
C GLN A 134 2.19 -16.33 14.14
N VAL A 135 2.01 -15.01 14.23
CA VAL A 135 1.45 -14.36 15.42
C VAL A 135 0.00 -14.76 15.59
N ARG A 136 -0.39 -15.10 16.82
CA ARG A 136 -1.77 -15.49 17.17
C ARG A 136 -2.32 -14.60 18.28
N VAL A 137 -3.61 -14.36 18.23
CA VAL A 137 -4.40 -13.64 19.24
C VAL A 137 -5.57 -14.52 19.63
N GLY A 138 -5.65 -14.92 20.90
CA GLY A 138 -6.72 -15.80 21.38
C GLY A 138 -6.82 -17.13 20.61
N GLY A 139 -5.69 -17.69 20.16
CA GLY A 139 -5.63 -18.93 19.35
C GLY A 139 -5.87 -18.75 17.84
N SER A 140 -6.40 -17.62 17.40
CA SER A 140 -6.61 -17.29 15.98
C SER A 140 -5.40 -16.60 15.35
N PRO A 141 -5.13 -16.76 14.04
CA PRO A 141 -4.13 -15.95 13.35
C PRO A 141 -4.38 -14.46 13.56
N ALA A 142 -3.36 -13.70 13.96
CA ALA A 142 -3.50 -12.30 14.34
C ALA A 142 -4.12 -11.47 13.22
N ALA A 143 -3.70 -11.68 11.96
CA ALA A 143 -4.23 -10.97 10.80
C ALA A 143 -5.77 -11.05 10.70
N TYR A 144 -6.33 -12.23 10.98
CA TYR A 144 -7.77 -12.47 10.89
C TYR A 144 -8.49 -11.87 12.09
N ALA A 145 -7.91 -12.00 13.29
CA ALA A 145 -8.44 -11.37 14.50
C ALA A 145 -8.48 -9.83 14.37
N VAL A 146 -7.45 -9.22 13.76
CA VAL A 146 -7.46 -7.79 13.44
C VAL A 146 -8.60 -7.47 12.46
N CYS A 147 -8.72 -8.21 11.36
CA CYS A 147 -9.77 -7.98 10.36
C CYS A 147 -11.19 -8.07 10.97
N GLU A 148 -11.43 -9.08 11.82
CA GLU A 148 -12.68 -9.23 12.58
C GLU A 148 -12.93 -8.04 13.52
N LEU A 149 -11.90 -7.56 14.22
CA LEU A 149 -12.00 -6.38 15.08
C LEU A 149 -12.39 -5.15 14.26
N LEU A 150 -11.76 -4.91 13.10
CA LEU A 150 -12.11 -3.77 12.24
C LEU A 150 -13.56 -3.86 11.74
N TRP A 151 -14.01 -5.05 11.38
CA TRP A 151 -15.41 -5.29 10.99
C TRP A 151 -16.38 -4.97 12.14
N GLN A 152 -16.09 -5.43 13.36
CA GLN A 152 -16.90 -5.14 14.55
C GLN A 152 -16.97 -3.65 14.91
N HIS A 153 -15.92 -2.88 14.58
CA HIS A 153 -15.89 -1.43 14.74
C HIS A 153 -16.56 -0.66 13.58
N GLY A 154 -17.12 -1.37 12.59
CA GLY A 154 -17.89 -0.79 11.48
C GLY A 154 -17.04 -0.09 10.41
N PHE A 155 -15.79 -0.52 10.22
CA PHE A 155 -14.95 -0.04 9.12
C PHE A 155 -15.63 -0.27 7.77
N ALA A 156 -15.37 0.61 6.79
CA ALA A 156 -15.93 0.48 5.43
C ALA A 156 -15.37 -0.74 4.68
N GLY A 157 -14.16 -1.18 5.03
CA GLY A 157 -13.54 -2.37 4.50
C GLY A 157 -12.17 -2.61 5.10
N ALA A 158 -11.67 -3.84 4.96
CA ALA A 158 -10.29 -4.19 5.28
C ALA A 158 -9.74 -5.27 4.36
N THR A 159 -8.44 -5.23 4.11
CA THR A 159 -7.72 -6.19 3.27
C THR A 159 -6.43 -6.66 3.95
N VAL A 160 -6.22 -7.96 4.00
CA VAL A 160 -5.00 -8.61 4.46
C VAL A 160 -4.12 -8.94 3.27
N LEU A 161 -2.95 -8.30 3.17
CA LEU A 161 -1.92 -8.54 2.17
C LEU A 161 -0.78 -9.36 2.77
N LEU A 162 -0.47 -10.49 2.14
CA LEU A 162 0.56 -11.41 2.59
C LEU A 162 1.94 -11.02 2.04
N GLY A 163 2.90 -10.77 2.92
CA GLY A 163 4.29 -10.57 2.53
C GLY A 163 4.97 -11.85 2.06
N VAL A 164 5.90 -11.71 1.11
CA VAL A 164 6.81 -12.76 0.64
C VAL A 164 8.15 -12.71 1.38
N ASP A 165 8.59 -11.50 1.71
CA ASP A 165 9.79 -11.18 2.46
C ASP A 165 9.55 -9.84 3.18
N GLY A 166 10.37 -9.50 4.17
CA GLY A 166 10.17 -8.27 4.93
C GLY A 166 10.92 -8.24 6.24
N THR A 167 10.95 -7.06 6.86
CA THR A 167 11.49 -6.85 8.20
C THR A 167 10.36 -6.75 9.21
N ALA A 168 10.49 -7.41 10.36
CA ALA A 168 9.62 -7.22 11.51
C ALA A 168 10.50 -7.04 12.75
N ASP A 169 10.24 -5.99 13.53
CA ASP A 169 11.02 -5.66 14.74
C ASP A 169 12.53 -5.55 14.45
N GLY A 170 12.92 -5.01 13.29
CA GLY A 170 14.32 -4.86 12.86
C GLY A 170 14.97 -6.11 12.27
N GLU A 171 14.31 -7.28 12.34
CA GLU A 171 14.83 -8.54 11.79
C GLU A 171 14.18 -8.92 10.45
N ARG A 172 14.98 -9.38 9.49
CA ARG A 172 14.49 -9.79 8.17
C ARG A 172 13.98 -11.24 8.19
N PHE A 173 12.76 -11.45 7.71
CA PHE A 173 12.11 -12.74 7.53
C PHE A 173 11.76 -12.95 6.05
N ARG A 174 12.35 -13.96 5.43
CA ARG A 174 12.10 -14.34 4.02
C ARG A 174 11.41 -15.69 3.92
N ALA A 175 10.29 -15.78 3.18
CA ALA A 175 9.67 -17.05 2.85
C ALA A 175 10.62 -17.95 2.03
N ARG A 176 10.88 -19.18 2.50
CA ARG A 176 11.63 -20.19 1.73
C ARG A 176 10.66 -21.18 1.10
N PHE A 177 10.90 -21.55 -0.16
CA PHE A 177 10.10 -22.53 -0.92
C PHE A 177 10.03 -23.90 -0.23
N PHE A 178 11.11 -24.29 0.46
CA PHE A 178 11.19 -25.45 1.33
C PHE A 178 11.69 -25.01 2.71
N GLY A 179 10.80 -24.99 3.71
CA GLY A 179 11.13 -24.58 5.08
C GLY A 179 9.88 -24.45 5.95
N ARG A 180 10.07 -24.38 7.28
CA ARG A 180 8.99 -24.01 8.22
C ARG A 180 8.41 -22.66 7.80
N ASN A 181 7.08 -22.50 7.89
CA ASN A 181 6.37 -21.25 7.62
C ASN A 181 7.02 -20.10 8.41
N VAL A 182 7.84 -19.28 7.77
CA VAL A 182 8.59 -18.20 8.40
C VAL A 182 7.64 -17.08 8.80
N ASN A 183 7.95 -16.37 9.89
CA ASN A 183 7.12 -15.29 10.44
C ASN A 183 7.21 -14.00 9.60
N VAL A 184 7.09 -14.12 8.28
CA VAL A 184 7.12 -13.00 7.33
C VAL A 184 6.03 -12.00 7.71
N PRO A 185 6.32 -10.69 7.71
CA PRO A 185 5.33 -9.67 8.04
C PRO A 185 4.22 -9.61 6.98
N LEU A 186 3.02 -9.26 7.43
CA LEU A 186 1.84 -9.04 6.62
C LEU A 186 1.18 -7.71 6.99
N MET A 187 0.39 -7.17 6.07
CA MET A 187 -0.29 -5.88 6.24
C MET A 187 -1.80 -6.09 6.29
N VAL A 188 -2.47 -5.58 7.33
CA VAL A 188 -3.93 -5.45 7.37
C VAL A 188 -4.28 -3.99 7.19
N ILE A 189 -4.83 -3.63 6.03
CA ILE A 189 -5.22 -2.25 5.71
C ILE A 189 -6.73 -2.13 5.93
N GLY A 190 -7.16 -1.22 6.80
CA GLY A 190 -8.57 -0.92 7.06
C GLY A 190 -8.90 0.54 6.81
N ILE A 191 -10.07 0.81 6.23
CA ILE A 191 -10.59 2.16 6.00
C ILE A 191 -11.78 2.41 6.92
N GLY A 192 -11.70 3.45 7.75
CA GLY A 192 -12.77 3.84 8.66
C GLY A 192 -12.75 5.33 8.94
N THR A 193 -13.66 5.82 9.77
CA THR A 193 -13.61 7.19 10.29
C THR A 193 -12.47 7.34 11.30
N ALA A 194 -12.05 8.59 11.58
CA ALA A 194 -11.02 8.86 12.59
C ALA A 194 -11.37 8.26 13.97
N ALA A 195 -12.63 8.35 14.39
CA ALA A 195 -13.12 7.78 15.65
C ALA A 195 -13.04 6.24 15.66
N GLN A 196 -13.44 5.58 14.57
CA GLN A 196 -13.32 4.12 14.44
C GLN A 196 -11.86 3.67 14.48
N VAL A 197 -10.97 4.40 13.80
CA VAL A 197 -9.53 4.13 13.78
C VAL A 197 -8.92 4.30 15.16
N SER A 198 -9.24 5.39 15.88
CA SER A 198 -8.77 5.63 17.25
C SER A 198 -9.18 4.50 18.20
N ALA A 199 -10.47 4.13 18.19
CA ALA A 199 -11.00 3.05 19.02
C ALA A 199 -10.37 1.69 18.69
N ALA A 200 -10.24 1.35 17.41
CA ALA A 200 -9.64 0.10 16.97
C ALA A 200 -8.14 0.04 17.32
N ALA A 201 -7.39 1.12 17.08
CA ALA A 201 -5.96 1.18 17.38
C ALA A 201 -5.69 1.04 18.89
N THR A 202 -6.51 1.65 19.74
CA THR A 202 -6.45 1.47 21.21
C THR A 202 -6.60 -0.01 21.60
N LYS A 203 -7.63 -0.67 21.06
CA LYS A 203 -7.89 -2.09 21.35
C LYS A 203 -6.80 -3.00 20.81
N LEU A 204 -6.29 -2.72 19.61
CA LEU A 204 -5.19 -3.47 19.00
C LEU A 204 -3.89 -3.32 19.79
N ALA A 205 -3.59 -2.11 20.29
CA ALA A 205 -2.43 -1.87 21.14
C ALA A 205 -2.47 -2.66 22.46
N ALA A 206 -3.67 -2.94 22.98
CA ALA A 206 -3.86 -3.76 24.18
C ALA A 206 -3.75 -5.27 23.93
N VAL A 207 -4.09 -5.74 22.72
CA VAL A 207 -4.22 -7.17 22.41
C VAL A 207 -2.98 -7.72 21.68
N LEU A 208 -2.29 -6.89 20.90
CA LEU A 208 -1.06 -7.28 20.21
C LEU A 208 0.13 -7.12 21.15
N THR A 209 0.99 -8.14 21.22
CA THR A 209 2.20 -8.09 22.03
C THR A 209 3.10 -6.92 21.60
N ASN A 210 3.45 -6.84 20.31
CA ASN A 210 4.24 -5.76 19.73
C ASN A 210 3.36 -5.05 18.68
N PRO A 211 2.50 -4.09 19.06
CA PRO A 211 1.71 -3.38 18.08
C PRO A 211 2.62 -2.52 17.22
N LEU A 212 2.44 -2.62 15.91
CA LEU A 212 3.06 -1.76 14.92
C LEU A 212 1.99 -1.36 13.91
N LEU A 213 1.49 -0.13 14.04
CA LEU A 213 0.38 0.38 13.24
C LEU A 213 0.77 1.71 12.59
N THR A 214 0.32 1.94 11.37
CA THR A 214 0.33 3.28 10.77
C THR A 214 -1.07 3.81 10.59
N ILE A 215 -1.22 5.11 10.78
CA ILE A 215 -2.47 5.82 10.52
C ILE A 215 -2.17 6.94 9.55
N GLU A 216 -2.89 6.94 8.43
CA GLU A 216 -2.78 7.93 7.36
C GLU A 216 -4.14 8.58 7.08
N ARG A 217 -4.14 9.87 6.77
CA ARG A 217 -5.35 10.60 6.37
C ARG A 217 -5.72 10.20 4.94
N VAL A 218 -6.99 9.87 4.71
CA VAL A 218 -7.49 9.54 3.38
C VAL A 218 -8.87 10.15 3.17
N ARG A 219 -9.22 10.43 1.92
CA ARG A 219 -10.58 10.78 1.52
C ARG A 219 -11.29 9.52 1.04
N LEU A 220 -12.43 9.21 1.64
CA LEU A 220 -13.33 8.18 1.12
C LEU A 220 -14.08 8.73 -0.08
N CYS A 221 -13.80 8.22 -1.27
CA CYS A 221 -14.43 8.69 -2.50
C CYS A 221 -15.71 7.90 -2.79
N LYS A 222 -15.67 6.57 -2.66
CA LYS A 222 -16.79 5.70 -3.03
C LYS A 222 -16.85 4.45 -2.17
N ASN A 223 -18.06 3.96 -1.90
CA ASN A 223 -18.29 2.66 -1.28
C ASN A 223 -19.51 1.98 -1.93
N ASP A 224 -19.30 0.83 -2.57
CA ASP A 224 -20.33 -0.02 -3.21
C ASP A 224 -21.34 0.77 -4.05
N GLY A 225 -20.83 1.53 -5.02
CA GLY A 225 -21.64 2.33 -5.93
C GLY A 225 -21.99 3.72 -5.42
N ARG A 226 -22.03 3.94 -4.10
CA ARG A 226 -22.31 5.27 -3.52
C ARG A 226 -21.08 6.17 -3.58
N LEU A 227 -21.19 7.27 -4.32
CA LEU A 227 -20.20 8.35 -4.34
C LEU A 227 -20.37 9.24 -3.09
N PHE A 228 -19.28 9.45 -2.37
CA PHE A 228 -19.20 10.37 -1.21
C PHE A 228 -18.49 11.66 -1.60
N ALA A 229 -17.38 11.56 -2.33
CA ALA A 229 -16.60 12.68 -2.80
C ALA A 229 -15.75 12.28 -4.02
N ARG A 230 -15.38 13.25 -4.85
CA ARG A 230 -14.28 13.07 -5.82
C ARG A 230 -12.91 13.15 -5.09
N PRO A 231 -11.82 12.64 -5.69
CA PRO A 231 -10.47 12.87 -5.19
C PRO A 231 -10.22 14.35 -4.91
N GLN A 232 -9.43 14.66 -3.89
CA GLN A 232 -9.14 16.05 -3.52
C GLN A 232 -8.46 16.77 -4.69
N GLN A 233 -8.95 17.97 -5.01
CA GLN A 233 -8.31 18.84 -5.99
C GLN A 233 -7.09 19.48 -5.32
N LEU A 234 -5.92 18.91 -5.60
CA LEU A 234 -4.65 19.41 -5.11
C LEU A 234 -4.01 20.28 -6.20
N PRO A 235 -3.29 21.36 -5.84
CA PRO A 235 -2.50 22.09 -6.82
C PRO A 235 -1.38 21.19 -7.37
N PRO A 236 -0.82 21.50 -8.55
CA PRO A 236 0.28 20.71 -9.12
C PRO A 236 1.56 20.79 -8.27
N THR A 237 1.74 21.87 -7.51
CA THR A 237 2.88 22.10 -6.64
C THR A 237 2.46 22.73 -5.32
N ASP A 238 3.27 22.59 -4.28
CA ASP A 238 3.15 23.38 -3.06
C ASP A 238 3.75 24.79 -3.20
N ASP A 239 3.70 25.57 -2.11
CA ASP A 239 4.22 26.96 -2.04
C ASP A 239 5.72 27.09 -2.33
N GLN A 240 6.47 25.98 -2.32
CA GLN A 240 7.89 25.93 -2.63
C GLN A 240 8.17 25.34 -4.03
N GLY A 241 7.12 25.17 -4.85
CA GLY A 241 7.24 24.64 -6.20
C GLY A 241 7.48 23.13 -6.26
N ARG A 242 7.29 22.39 -5.16
CA ARG A 242 7.49 20.93 -5.13
C ARG A 242 6.24 20.24 -5.63
N HIS A 243 6.40 19.30 -6.56
CA HIS A 243 5.28 18.56 -7.13
C HIS A 243 4.49 17.77 -6.08
N LEU A 244 3.18 17.95 -6.08
CA LEU A 244 2.27 17.11 -5.32
C LEU A 244 1.87 15.89 -6.15
N TRP A 245 1.76 14.76 -5.47
CA TRP A 245 1.30 13.50 -6.05
C TRP A 245 0.08 13.04 -5.29
N GLN A 246 -0.68 12.15 -5.92
CA GLN A 246 -1.89 11.62 -5.31
C GLN A 246 -1.97 10.11 -5.59
N LYS A 247 -2.46 9.38 -4.60
CA LYS A 247 -2.71 7.95 -4.67
C LYS A 247 -4.20 7.69 -4.65
N LEU A 248 -4.65 6.84 -5.54
CA LEU A 248 -5.98 6.27 -5.54
C LEU A 248 -5.85 4.77 -5.24
N MET A 249 -6.55 4.30 -4.22
CA MET A 249 -6.65 2.87 -3.91
C MET A 249 -8.08 2.41 -4.16
N VAL A 250 -8.23 1.35 -4.94
CA VAL A 250 -9.51 0.75 -5.30
C VAL A 250 -9.54 -0.68 -4.77
N HIS A 251 -10.30 -0.91 -3.71
CA HIS A 251 -10.47 -2.20 -3.08
C HIS A 251 -11.71 -2.90 -3.65
N THR A 252 -11.53 -4.08 -4.22
CA THR A 252 -12.57 -4.92 -4.83
C THR A 252 -12.39 -6.37 -4.41
N SER A 253 -13.25 -7.28 -4.86
CA SER A 253 -13.03 -8.73 -4.77
C SER A 253 -12.72 -9.30 -6.16
N GLU A 254 -11.96 -10.39 -6.22
CA GLU A 254 -11.76 -11.15 -7.46
C GLU A 254 -13.08 -11.66 -8.05
N ALA A 255 -14.13 -11.80 -7.23
CA ALA A 255 -15.49 -12.14 -7.67
C ALA A 255 -16.30 -10.93 -8.16
N SER A 256 -15.82 -9.68 -7.96
CA SER A 256 -16.50 -8.48 -8.44
C SER A 256 -16.19 -8.23 -9.91
N HIS A 257 -17.22 -8.27 -10.75
CA HIS A 257 -17.10 -8.14 -12.20
C HIS A 257 -17.82 -6.90 -12.72
N HIS A 258 -17.27 -6.32 -13.78
CA HIS A 258 -17.92 -5.35 -14.65
C HIS A 258 -17.94 -5.96 -16.05
N GLU A 259 -19.13 -6.10 -16.65
CA GLU A 259 -19.30 -6.72 -17.98
C GLU A 259 -18.62 -8.11 -18.11
N GLY A 260 -18.67 -8.92 -17.05
CA GLY A 260 -18.06 -10.26 -17.04
C GLY A 260 -16.54 -10.29 -16.86
N VAL A 261 -15.88 -9.14 -16.67
CA VAL A 261 -14.44 -9.04 -16.40
C VAL A 261 -14.20 -8.61 -14.95
N PRO A 262 -13.26 -9.24 -14.20
CA PRO A 262 -12.92 -8.79 -12.86
C PRO A 262 -12.50 -7.32 -12.83
N ILE A 263 -13.07 -6.52 -11.92
CA ILE A 263 -12.92 -5.05 -11.92
C ILE A 263 -11.45 -4.62 -11.91
N HIS A 264 -10.60 -5.26 -11.10
CA HIS A 264 -9.16 -4.93 -11.05
C HIS A 264 -8.45 -5.10 -12.40
N ARG A 265 -8.86 -6.07 -13.23
CA ARG A 265 -8.29 -6.29 -14.57
C ARG A 265 -8.79 -5.25 -15.54
N ALA A 266 -10.11 -5.00 -15.53
CA ALA A 266 -10.71 -3.95 -16.35
C ALA A 266 -10.09 -2.58 -16.05
N LEU A 267 -9.83 -2.29 -14.76
CA LEU A 267 -9.15 -1.07 -14.32
C LEU A 267 -7.75 -0.95 -14.93
N VAL A 268 -6.88 -1.93 -14.67
CA VAL A 268 -5.49 -1.90 -15.15
C VAL A 268 -5.45 -1.78 -16.68
N HIS A 269 -6.31 -2.52 -17.38
CA HIS A 269 -6.38 -2.49 -18.83
C HIS A 269 -6.88 -1.14 -19.38
N ARG A 270 -8.01 -0.62 -18.87
CA ARG A 270 -8.56 0.67 -19.33
C ARG A 270 -7.66 1.85 -18.99
N LEU A 271 -7.02 1.86 -17.82
CA LEU A 271 -6.03 2.89 -17.44
C LEU A 271 -4.83 2.89 -18.39
N MET A 272 -4.33 1.69 -18.74
CA MET A 272 -3.20 1.54 -19.65
C MET A 272 -3.54 1.99 -21.07
N GLN A 273 -4.70 1.55 -21.60
CA GLN A 273 -5.13 1.85 -22.98
C GLN A 273 -5.49 3.32 -23.19
N SER A 274 -6.13 3.95 -22.21
CA SER A 274 -6.52 5.36 -22.29
C SER A 274 -5.36 6.32 -22.07
N GLY A 275 -4.25 5.85 -21.49
CA GLY A 275 -3.16 6.71 -21.01
C GLY A 275 -3.57 7.62 -19.85
N ALA A 276 -4.67 7.31 -19.14
CA ALA A 276 -5.17 8.14 -18.04
C ALA A 276 -4.20 8.17 -16.85
N ALA A 277 -3.45 7.08 -16.63
CA ALA A 277 -2.43 6.96 -15.60
C ALA A 277 -1.10 6.47 -16.19
N ARG A 278 0.01 6.89 -15.55
CA ARG A 278 1.39 6.44 -15.84
C ARG A 278 1.69 5.04 -15.34
N GLY A 279 0.89 4.54 -14.39
CA GLY A 279 1.05 3.21 -13.82
C GLY A 279 -0.07 2.83 -12.86
N ALA A 280 -0.30 1.53 -12.75
CA ALA A 280 -1.20 0.94 -11.76
C ALA A 280 -0.67 -0.42 -11.32
N THR A 281 -0.87 -0.77 -10.06
CA THR A 281 -0.48 -2.07 -9.48
C THR A 281 -1.66 -2.70 -8.75
N ALA A 282 -2.05 -3.91 -9.12
CA ALA A 282 -3.06 -4.69 -8.42
C ALA A 282 -2.41 -5.71 -7.48
N LEU A 283 -2.77 -5.64 -6.19
CA LEU A 283 -2.30 -6.53 -5.13
C LEU A 283 -3.44 -7.43 -4.67
N ARG A 284 -3.22 -8.74 -4.66
CA ARG A 284 -4.19 -9.73 -4.17
C ARG A 284 -3.97 -9.97 -2.68
N GLY A 285 -5.03 -9.83 -1.90
CA GLY A 285 -5.05 -10.20 -0.49
C GLY A 285 -5.44 -11.66 -0.28
N ILE A 286 -5.31 -12.11 0.97
CA ILE A 286 -5.66 -13.48 1.38
C ILE A 286 -6.94 -13.54 2.21
N TRP A 287 -7.36 -12.39 2.77
CA TRP A 287 -8.52 -12.25 3.64
C TRP A 287 -8.97 -10.79 3.67
N GLY A 288 -10.23 -10.51 3.93
CA GLY A 288 -10.75 -9.15 4.03
C GLY A 288 -12.27 -9.07 4.04
N PHE A 289 -12.78 -7.84 3.94
CA PHE A 289 -14.19 -7.54 3.70
C PHE A 289 -14.32 -6.16 3.07
N HIS A 290 -15.44 -5.93 2.40
CA HIS A 290 -15.93 -4.63 1.97
C HIS A 290 -17.46 -4.69 1.91
N GLY A 291 -18.12 -3.55 2.18
CA GLY A 291 -19.58 -3.50 2.31
C GLY A 291 -20.10 -4.28 3.52
N ASP A 292 -21.35 -4.75 3.46
CA ASP A 292 -22.03 -5.43 4.57
C ASP A 292 -21.63 -6.91 4.75
N ARG A 293 -20.63 -7.37 4.00
CA ARG A 293 -20.20 -8.78 4.02
C ARG A 293 -19.31 -9.03 5.23
N ARG A 294 -19.53 -10.16 5.93
CA ARG A 294 -18.60 -10.66 6.95
C ARG A 294 -17.24 -10.95 6.33
N THR A 295 -16.21 -10.98 7.19
CA THR A 295 -14.85 -11.27 6.75
C THR A 295 -14.76 -12.61 6.01
N HIS A 296 -14.06 -12.60 4.89
CA HIS A 296 -13.94 -13.72 3.99
C HIS A 296 -12.54 -13.78 3.38
N GLY A 297 -12.22 -14.93 2.81
CA GLY A 297 -10.97 -15.15 2.08
C GLY A 297 -10.99 -16.50 1.40
N ASP A 298 -9.83 -16.92 0.92
CA ASP A 298 -9.72 -18.16 0.14
C ASP A 298 -10.04 -19.37 1.03
N LYS A 299 -11.01 -20.19 0.60
CA LYS A 299 -11.34 -21.48 1.23
C LYS A 299 -10.97 -22.55 0.23
N LEU A 300 -10.24 -23.57 0.69
CA LEU A 300 -9.57 -24.62 -0.12
C LEU A 300 -10.46 -25.39 -1.13
N PHE A 301 -11.77 -25.13 -1.21
CA PHE A 301 -12.73 -25.84 -2.05
C PHE A 301 -13.81 -24.94 -2.68
N ARG A 302 -13.59 -23.62 -2.80
CA ARG A 302 -14.52 -22.73 -3.54
C ARG A 302 -14.10 -22.58 -5.00
N ILE A 303 -15.05 -22.77 -5.93
CA ILE A 303 -14.86 -22.61 -7.39
C ILE A 303 -14.47 -21.17 -7.75
N THR A 304 -15.06 -20.18 -7.06
CA THR A 304 -14.71 -18.76 -7.20
C THR A 304 -13.93 -18.29 -5.97
N ARG A 305 -12.71 -17.80 -6.18
CA ARG A 305 -11.93 -17.15 -5.12
C ARG A 305 -12.56 -15.79 -4.81
N ASP A 306 -13.03 -15.65 -3.58
CA ASP A 306 -13.61 -14.42 -3.05
C ASP A 306 -12.55 -13.74 -2.18
N VAL A 307 -11.46 -13.36 -2.81
CA VAL A 307 -10.32 -12.70 -2.17
C VAL A 307 -10.29 -11.22 -2.55
N PRO A 308 -9.94 -10.32 -1.62
CA PRO A 308 -9.83 -8.91 -1.93
C PRO A 308 -8.67 -8.64 -2.90
N VAL A 309 -8.85 -7.67 -3.79
CA VAL A 309 -7.83 -7.14 -4.69
C VAL A 309 -7.82 -5.63 -4.56
N THR A 310 -6.64 -5.07 -4.27
CA THR A 310 -6.42 -3.64 -4.14
C THR A 310 -5.63 -3.13 -5.33
N THR A 311 -6.24 -2.32 -6.19
CA THR A 311 -5.57 -1.63 -7.29
C THR A 311 -5.09 -0.25 -6.82
N ILE A 312 -3.79 0.02 -6.96
CA ILE A 312 -3.13 1.25 -6.54
C ILE A 312 -2.71 2.02 -7.79
N ILE A 313 -3.10 3.29 -7.86
CA ILE A 313 -2.76 4.22 -8.94
C ILE A 313 -2.08 5.43 -8.27
N ILE A 314 -0.91 5.82 -8.78
CA ILE A 314 -0.15 6.95 -8.24
C ILE A 314 0.25 7.83 -9.41
N ASP A 315 -0.18 9.09 -9.35
CA ASP A 315 0.08 10.04 -10.42
C ASP A 315 -0.06 11.49 -9.94
N THR A 316 0.06 12.45 -10.86
CA THR A 316 -0.26 13.86 -10.58
C THR A 316 -1.76 14.01 -10.25
N PRO A 317 -2.16 15.05 -9.51
CA PRO A 317 -3.57 15.29 -9.18
C PRO A 317 -4.49 15.31 -10.40
N GLU A 318 -4.04 15.90 -11.51
CA GLU A 318 -4.81 15.97 -12.77
C GLU A 318 -4.98 14.59 -13.40
N ALA A 319 -3.94 13.75 -13.37
CA ALA A 319 -4.01 12.38 -13.88
C ALA A 319 -4.88 11.49 -12.99
N ILE A 320 -4.86 11.70 -11.67
CA ILE A 320 -5.78 11.02 -10.75
C ILE A 320 -7.23 11.44 -11.00
N ALA A 321 -7.51 12.71 -11.26
CA ALA A 321 -8.86 13.15 -11.63
C ALA A 321 -9.37 12.43 -12.90
N ARG A 322 -8.55 12.31 -13.95
CA ARG A 322 -8.90 11.54 -15.16
C ARG A 322 -9.07 10.04 -14.88
N SER A 323 -8.16 9.47 -14.08
CA SER A 323 -8.23 8.05 -13.69
C SER A 323 -9.47 7.74 -12.89
N PHE A 324 -9.95 8.70 -12.07
CA PHE A 324 -11.15 8.53 -11.26
C PHE A 324 -12.41 8.37 -12.10
N GLU A 325 -12.52 9.00 -13.28
CA GLU A 325 -13.67 8.78 -14.19
C GLU A 325 -13.77 7.31 -14.62
N ILE A 326 -12.64 6.68 -14.93
CA ILE A 326 -12.58 5.24 -15.28
C ILE A 326 -12.93 4.38 -14.06
N VAL A 327 -12.42 4.75 -12.88
CA VAL A 327 -12.74 4.06 -11.63
C VAL A 327 -14.22 4.15 -11.31
N GLU A 328 -14.82 5.33 -11.48
CA GLU A 328 -16.23 5.60 -11.19
C GLU A 328 -17.15 4.70 -12.04
N ASP A 329 -16.87 4.60 -13.34
CA ASP A 329 -17.60 3.72 -14.28
C ASP A 329 -17.47 2.23 -13.92
N LEU A 330 -16.27 1.78 -13.57
CA LEU A 330 -16.03 0.37 -13.25
C LEU A 330 -16.53 -0.06 -11.86
N THR A 331 -16.79 0.89 -10.97
CA THR A 331 -17.19 0.65 -9.56
C THR A 331 -18.65 1.01 -9.28
N THR A 332 -19.52 0.97 -10.29
CA THR A 332 -20.95 1.36 -10.17
C THR A 332 -21.74 0.61 -9.11
N ARG A 333 -21.37 -0.63 -8.77
CA ARG A 333 -22.04 -1.46 -7.76
C ARG A 333 -21.14 -1.96 -6.64
N HIS A 334 -19.86 -2.12 -6.93
CA HIS A 334 -18.91 -2.75 -6.02
C HIS A 334 -17.64 -1.92 -5.95
N GLY A 335 -17.07 -1.87 -4.76
CA GLY A 335 -15.72 -1.37 -4.53
C GLY A 335 -15.67 -0.21 -3.57
N LEU A 336 -14.57 -0.17 -2.83
CA LEU A 336 -14.23 0.89 -1.89
C LEU A 336 -13.06 1.68 -2.46
N VAL A 337 -13.26 2.99 -2.67
CA VAL A 337 -12.28 3.86 -3.33
C VAL A 337 -11.83 4.94 -2.37
N THR A 338 -10.53 5.06 -2.17
CA THR A 338 -9.91 6.10 -1.32
C THR A 338 -8.87 6.89 -2.08
N SER A 339 -8.75 8.18 -1.78
CA SER A 339 -7.71 9.06 -2.31
C SER A 339 -6.87 9.67 -1.19
N GLU A 340 -5.56 9.77 -1.38
CA GLU A 340 -4.64 10.41 -0.44
C GLU A 340 -3.53 11.16 -1.16
N MET A 341 -3.04 12.24 -0.56
CA MET A 341 -1.90 12.99 -1.08
C MET A 341 -0.59 12.27 -0.75
N ILE A 342 0.30 12.18 -1.73
CA ILE A 342 1.67 11.71 -1.55
C ILE A 342 2.61 12.93 -1.63
N PRO A 343 3.35 13.23 -0.55
CA PRO A 343 4.19 14.43 -0.51
C PRO A 343 5.49 14.32 -1.33
N ALA A 344 5.92 13.11 -1.71
CA ALA A 344 6.99 12.96 -2.69
C ALA A 344 6.85 11.65 -3.46
N ALA A 345 6.98 11.73 -4.78
CA ALA A 345 7.20 10.57 -5.62
C ALA A 345 8.36 10.83 -6.57
N MET A 346 9.15 9.78 -6.82
CA MET A 346 10.25 9.78 -7.77
C MET A 346 10.03 8.66 -8.77
N SER A 347 10.06 9.04 -10.04
CA SER A 347 9.92 8.13 -11.17
C SER A 347 11.22 8.14 -11.95
N PHE A 348 11.89 6.99 -12.04
CA PHE A 348 13.14 6.87 -12.80
C PHE A 348 12.89 6.25 -14.17
N SER A 349 13.26 6.95 -15.24
CA SER A 349 13.38 6.42 -16.60
C SER A 349 14.85 6.45 -17.03
N GLU A 350 15.28 5.53 -17.90
CA GLU A 350 16.68 5.27 -18.26
C GLU A 350 17.46 6.45 -18.89
N SER A 351 16.83 7.61 -19.10
CA SER A 351 17.33 8.69 -19.97
C SER A 351 17.67 9.99 -19.24
N LEU A 352 18.24 9.96 -18.05
CA LEU A 352 18.86 11.15 -17.45
C LEU A 352 20.30 10.89 -17.03
N ASP A 353 21.16 11.84 -17.41
CA ASP A 353 22.59 11.86 -17.18
C ASP A 353 22.97 11.53 -15.73
N TRP A 354 23.92 10.61 -15.59
CA TRP A 354 24.45 10.09 -14.32
C TRP A 354 25.13 11.14 -13.42
N THR A 355 25.20 12.41 -13.85
CA THR A 355 25.96 13.48 -13.21
C THR A 355 25.17 14.35 -12.21
N GLN A 356 23.85 14.15 -12.05
CA GLN A 356 23.01 14.92 -11.11
C GLN A 356 22.43 14.09 -9.93
N ARG A 357 23.09 13.00 -9.51
CA ARG A 357 22.63 12.15 -8.39
C ARG A 357 23.02 12.67 -7.00
N THR A 358 22.66 13.91 -6.65
CA THR A 358 22.61 14.36 -5.25
C THR A 358 21.54 15.43 -5.10
N CYS A 359 20.29 15.02 -4.89
CA CYS A 359 19.30 15.84 -4.21
C CYS A 359 18.32 14.89 -3.54
N GLU A 360 18.29 14.92 -2.20
CA GLU A 360 17.18 14.39 -1.41
C GLU A 360 15.88 14.90 -2.06
N PRO A 361 14.92 14.03 -2.43
CA PRO A 361 13.69 14.47 -3.04
C PRO A 361 13.01 15.44 -2.10
N PRO A 362 12.73 16.68 -2.55
CA PRO A 362 12.17 17.67 -1.66
C PRO A 362 10.74 17.23 -1.31
N ILE A 363 10.53 16.77 -0.07
CA ILE A 363 9.22 16.33 0.40
C ILE A 363 8.30 17.54 0.47
N ALA A 364 7.23 17.52 -0.33
CA ALA A 364 6.22 18.56 -0.32
C ALA A 364 5.61 18.73 1.07
N ARG A 365 5.36 19.98 1.43
CA ARG A 365 4.65 20.35 2.66
C ARG A 365 3.35 21.00 2.22
N TYR A 366 2.28 20.21 2.29
CA TYR A 366 0.93 20.66 2.01
C TYR A 366 0.02 20.04 3.07
N ASP A 367 -0.65 20.90 3.85
CA ASP A 367 -1.65 20.48 4.84
C ASP A 367 -3.02 20.52 4.15
N TYR A 368 -3.77 19.42 4.21
CA TYR A 368 -4.91 19.18 3.32
C TYR A 368 -6.10 18.49 3.97
#